data_AF-A0A939M0X7-F1
#
_entry.id   AF-A0A939M0X7-F1
#
_cell.length_a   1.000
_cell.length_b   1.000
_cell.length_c   1.000
_cell.angle_alpha   90.00
_cell.angle_beta   90.00
_cell.angle_gamma   90.00
#
_symmetry.space_group_name_H-M   'P 1'
#
loop_
_entity.id
_entity.type
_entity.pdbx_description
1 polymer ?
#
loop_
_entity_poly.entity_id
_entity_poly.type
_entity_poly.pdbx_seq_one_letter_code
_entity_poly.pdbx_strand_id
1 'polypeptide(L)'
;MRLILIVFLLLLSPLAYSQTCSCGPDFCQGDPRYPQLLANKKASLSVNYPSDLVALLDRDGACVARVEQAPDGFSLMTVSSDGSKLTITWDDDNERISRQQVTEGVARAYYKFNTARRFSCCNDPNYDARPDWDANLGINTGIAIACKKSGSGVICQ
;
A
#
# COMPACT_ATOMS: atom_id res chain seq x y z
N MET A 1 -32.03 -60.40 14.13
CA MET A 1 -31.26 -59.32 14.81
C MET A 1 -30.33 -58.68 13.78
N ARG A 2 -30.66 -57.49 13.26
CA ARG A 2 -29.78 -56.69 12.40
C ARG A 2 -29.59 -55.34 13.09
N LEU A 3 -28.36 -55.07 13.51
CA LEU A 3 -27.96 -53.84 14.18
C LEU A 3 -27.66 -52.78 13.11
N ILE A 4 -28.43 -51.69 13.06
CA ILE A 4 -28.18 -50.55 12.17
C ILE A 4 -27.36 -49.54 12.98
N LEU A 5 -26.09 -49.36 12.60
CA LEU A 5 -25.20 -48.37 13.17
C LEU A 5 -25.38 -47.06 12.39
N ILE A 6 -26.09 -46.10 12.97
CA ILE A 6 -26.25 -44.74 12.42
C ILE A 6 -25.02 -43.93 12.85
N VAL A 7 -24.13 -43.64 11.90
CA VAL A 7 -22.99 -42.74 12.09
C VAL A 7 -23.49 -41.30 11.91
N PHE A 8 -23.58 -40.57 13.02
CA PHE A 8 -23.93 -39.15 13.04
C PHE A 8 -22.69 -38.31 12.70
N LEU A 9 -22.56 -37.89 11.43
CA LEU A 9 -21.55 -36.90 11.01
C LEU A 9 -21.95 -35.52 11.55
N LEU A 10 -21.34 -35.11 12.66
CA LEU A 10 -21.37 -33.74 13.15
C LEU A 10 -20.63 -32.83 12.16
N LEU A 11 -21.39 -32.16 11.30
CA LEU A 11 -20.94 -31.04 10.49
C LEU A 11 -20.54 -29.89 11.43
N LEU A 12 -19.25 -29.79 11.74
CA LEU A 12 -18.66 -28.59 12.33
C LEU A 12 -18.75 -27.46 11.29
N SER A 13 -19.82 -26.67 11.38
CA SER A 13 -19.91 -25.40 10.65
C SER A 13 -18.80 -24.47 11.17
N PRO A 14 -17.93 -23.91 10.31
CA PRO A 14 -17.01 -22.88 10.73
C PRO A 14 -17.82 -21.67 11.18
N LEU A 15 -17.76 -21.34 12.48
CA LEU A 15 -18.27 -20.10 13.01
C LEU A 15 -17.57 -18.95 12.29
N ALA A 16 -18.28 -18.31 11.36
CA ALA A 16 -17.87 -17.05 10.80
C ALA A 16 -17.91 -16.03 11.95
N TYR A 17 -16.76 -15.80 12.58
CA TYR A 17 -16.59 -14.70 13.52
C TYR A 17 -16.78 -13.41 12.73
N SER A 18 -17.99 -12.86 12.78
CA SER A 18 -18.23 -11.46 12.47
C SER A 18 -17.54 -10.66 13.58
N GLN A 19 -16.32 -10.22 13.32
CA GLN A 19 -15.64 -9.23 14.14
C GLN A 19 -16.50 -7.97 14.10
N THR A 20 -17.25 -7.72 15.17
CA THR A 20 -18.04 -6.50 15.31
C THR A 20 -17.09 -5.36 15.63
N CYS A 21 -16.61 -4.66 14.60
CA CYS A 21 -15.90 -3.40 14.79
C CYS A 21 -16.88 -2.25 14.96
N SER A 22 -16.56 -1.33 15.87
CA SER A 22 -17.30 -0.06 16.08
C SER A 22 -17.21 0.92 14.91
N CYS A 23 -16.31 0.68 13.96
CA CYS A 23 -15.95 1.55 12.84
C CYS A 23 -16.72 1.28 11.53
N GLY A 24 -17.53 0.23 11.50
CA GLY A 24 -18.11 -0.31 10.26
C GLY A 24 -17.24 -1.41 9.61
N PRO A 25 -17.86 -2.33 8.86
CA PRO A 25 -17.22 -3.55 8.38
C PRO A 25 -16.00 -3.28 7.49
N ASP A 26 -16.03 -2.25 6.65
CA ASP A 26 -14.95 -2.01 5.69
C ASP A 26 -13.66 -1.46 6.33
N PHE A 27 -13.77 -0.86 7.52
CA PHE A 27 -12.65 -0.32 8.27
C PHE A 27 -12.06 -1.33 9.26
N CYS A 28 -12.70 -2.51 9.41
CA CYS A 28 -12.24 -3.57 10.29
C CYS A 28 -10.89 -4.11 9.83
N GLN A 29 -9.96 -4.25 10.76
CA GLN A 29 -8.81 -5.11 10.54
C GLN A 29 -9.26 -6.58 10.58
N GLY A 30 -8.73 -7.40 9.68
CA GLY A 30 -9.02 -8.85 9.66
C GLY A 30 -10.36 -9.23 9.00
N ASP A 31 -11.02 -8.31 8.29
CA ASP A 31 -12.21 -8.67 7.49
C ASP A 31 -11.85 -9.75 6.45
N PRO A 32 -12.60 -10.85 6.35
CA PRO A 32 -12.28 -11.98 5.46
C PRO A 32 -12.31 -11.62 3.97
N ARG A 33 -12.94 -10.52 3.58
CA ARG A 33 -12.95 -10.02 2.20
C ARG A 33 -11.60 -9.40 1.80
N TYR A 34 -10.86 -8.86 2.76
CA TYR A 34 -9.64 -8.07 2.50
C TYR A 34 -8.59 -8.81 1.65
N PRO A 35 -8.18 -10.07 1.97
CA PRO A 35 -7.14 -10.74 1.20
C PRO A 35 -7.50 -10.92 -0.28
N GLN A 36 -8.75 -11.27 -0.58
CA GLN A 36 -9.21 -11.45 -1.96
C GLN A 36 -9.28 -10.12 -2.71
N LEU A 37 -9.80 -9.07 -2.07
CA LEU A 37 -9.88 -7.75 -2.69
C LEU A 37 -8.48 -7.18 -2.98
N LEU A 38 -7.54 -7.31 -2.04
CA LEU A 38 -6.16 -6.91 -2.24
C LEU A 38 -5.52 -7.70 -3.40
N ALA A 39 -5.71 -9.02 -3.45
CA ALA A 39 -5.19 -9.86 -4.52
C ALA A 39 -5.74 -9.44 -5.89
N ASN A 40 -7.04 -9.15 -5.99
CA ASN A 40 -7.68 -8.68 -7.22
C ASN A 40 -7.13 -7.32 -7.67
N LYS A 41 -7.00 -6.35 -6.75
CA LYS A 41 -6.43 -5.03 -7.04
C LYS A 41 -4.99 -5.16 -7.53
N LYS A 42 -4.15 -5.95 -6.85
CA LYS A 42 -2.77 -6.21 -7.27
C LYS A 42 -2.72 -6.86 -8.65
N ALA A 43 -3.55 -7.87 -8.92
CA ALA A 43 -3.61 -8.52 -10.23
C ALA A 43 -3.98 -7.52 -11.35
N SER A 44 -4.93 -6.62 -11.11
CA SER A 44 -5.30 -5.59 -12.08
C SER A 44 -4.17 -4.58 -12.33
N LEU A 45 -3.46 -4.14 -11.29
CA LEU A 45 -2.38 -3.16 -11.44
C LEU A 45 -1.11 -3.78 -12.06
N SER A 46 -0.83 -5.06 -11.80
CA SER A 46 0.31 -5.77 -12.39
C SER A 46 0.29 -5.84 -13.93
N VAL A 47 -0.84 -5.50 -14.58
CA VAL A 47 -0.92 -5.39 -16.03
C VAL A 47 -0.06 -4.23 -16.56
N ASN A 48 0.00 -3.12 -15.81
CA ASN A 48 0.61 -1.86 -16.28
C ASN A 48 1.75 -1.36 -15.37
N TYR A 49 1.92 -1.90 -14.17
CA TYR A 49 2.89 -1.42 -13.20
C TYR A 49 3.89 -2.51 -12.79
N PRO A 50 5.17 -2.15 -12.57
CA PRO A 50 6.18 -3.08 -12.09
C PRO A 50 5.87 -3.62 -10.69
N SER A 51 6.43 -4.79 -10.38
CA SER A 51 6.11 -5.55 -9.17
C SER A 51 6.52 -4.83 -7.88
N ASP A 52 7.54 -3.98 -7.90
CA ASP A 52 7.98 -3.19 -6.75
C ASP A 52 6.91 -2.14 -6.36
N LEU A 53 6.27 -1.50 -7.34
CA LEU A 53 5.15 -0.61 -7.11
C LEU A 53 3.94 -1.36 -6.60
N VAL A 54 3.57 -2.47 -7.24
CA VAL A 54 2.43 -3.27 -6.79
C VAL A 54 2.62 -3.78 -5.35
N ALA A 55 3.86 -4.08 -4.93
CA ALA A 55 4.18 -4.47 -3.57
C ALA A 55 3.99 -3.35 -2.52
N LEU A 56 3.90 -2.06 -2.93
CA LEU A 56 3.54 -0.98 -2.01
C LEU A 56 2.14 -1.16 -1.43
N LEU A 57 1.24 -1.83 -2.17
CA LEU A 57 -0.08 -2.19 -1.65
C LEU A 57 -0.01 -3.19 -0.50
N ASP A 58 1.13 -3.78 -0.15
CA ASP A 58 1.26 -4.60 1.05
C ASP A 58 1.69 -3.79 2.28
N ARG A 59 2.13 -2.53 2.08
CA ARG A 59 2.70 -1.68 3.13
C ARG A 59 1.65 -0.83 3.85
N ASP A 60 0.51 -0.57 3.23
CA ASP A 60 -0.58 0.23 3.81
C ASP A 60 -1.59 -0.64 4.60
N GLY A 61 -2.39 -0.08 5.50
CA GLY A 61 -3.25 -0.79 6.46
C GLY A 61 -4.09 -1.96 5.91
N ALA A 62 -4.50 -2.87 6.80
CA ALA A 62 -5.12 -4.15 6.45
C ALA A 62 -6.65 -4.18 6.65
N CYS A 63 -7.37 -3.33 5.92
CA CYS A 63 -8.84 -3.27 5.91
C CYS A 63 -9.39 -3.05 4.49
N VAL A 64 -10.65 -3.40 4.26
CA VAL A 64 -11.31 -3.35 2.94
C VAL A 64 -11.34 -1.95 2.35
N ALA A 65 -11.72 -0.95 3.16
CA ALA A 65 -11.84 0.44 2.74
C ALA A 65 -10.54 0.97 2.13
N ARG A 66 -9.38 0.54 2.63
CA ARG A 66 -8.07 0.92 2.07
C ARG A 66 -7.93 0.45 0.63
N VAL A 67 -8.33 -0.78 0.32
CA VAL A 67 -8.19 -1.36 -1.03
C VAL A 67 -9.11 -0.65 -2.01
N GLU A 68 -10.34 -0.36 -1.59
CA GLU A 68 -11.36 0.27 -2.43
C GLU A 68 -11.07 1.75 -2.69
N GLN A 69 -10.49 2.46 -1.72
CA GLN A 69 -10.16 3.88 -1.84
C GLN A 69 -8.76 4.14 -2.42
N ALA A 70 -7.91 3.12 -2.49
CA ALA A 70 -6.60 3.24 -3.12
C ALA A 70 -6.74 3.54 -4.62
N PRO A 71 -5.97 4.51 -5.17
CA PRO A 71 -6.05 4.83 -6.59
C PRO A 71 -5.58 3.67 -7.48
N ASP A 72 -6.06 3.64 -8.72
CA ASP A 72 -5.66 2.66 -9.76
C ASP A 72 -4.31 3.00 -10.43
N GLY A 73 -3.43 3.70 -9.72
CA GLY A 73 -2.13 4.08 -10.23
C GLY A 73 -1.17 4.54 -9.16
N PHE A 74 0.04 4.89 -9.58
CA PHE A 74 1.12 5.31 -8.69
C PHE A 74 1.55 6.74 -9.03
N SER A 75 2.20 7.39 -8.08
CA SER A 75 2.73 8.73 -8.21
C SER A 75 4.23 8.75 -7.92
N LEU A 76 4.90 9.73 -8.53
CA LEU A 76 6.27 10.13 -8.27
C LEU A 76 6.26 11.49 -7.59
N MET A 77 7.01 11.63 -6.50
CA MET A 77 7.37 12.95 -5.96
C MET A 77 8.87 13.15 -6.10
N THR A 78 9.27 14.13 -6.91
CA THR A 78 10.66 14.60 -6.95
C THR A 78 10.85 15.71 -5.93
N VAL A 79 11.99 15.68 -5.23
CA VAL A 79 12.38 16.74 -4.31
C VAL A 79 13.66 17.37 -4.83
N SER A 80 13.55 18.62 -5.28
CA SER A 80 14.65 19.42 -5.79
C SER A 80 15.67 19.75 -4.69
N SER A 81 16.87 20.17 -5.10
CA SER A 81 17.94 20.58 -4.17
C SER A 81 17.56 21.80 -3.32
N ASP A 82 16.67 22.68 -3.78
CA ASP A 82 16.10 23.80 -3.03
C ASP A 82 14.95 23.42 -2.09
N GLY A 83 14.56 22.14 -2.07
CA GLY A 83 13.45 21.62 -1.26
C GLY A 83 12.07 21.72 -1.91
N SER A 84 11.95 22.33 -3.10
CA SER A 84 10.71 22.31 -3.88
C SER A 84 10.32 20.87 -4.24
N LYS A 85 9.01 20.63 -4.35
CA LYS A 85 8.46 19.31 -4.63
C LYS A 85 7.55 19.36 -5.83
N LEU A 86 7.67 18.36 -6.69
CA LEU A 86 6.78 18.14 -7.81
C LEU A 86 6.22 16.72 -7.69
N THR A 87 4.90 16.59 -7.69
CA THR A 87 4.21 15.30 -7.74
C THR A 87 3.54 15.13 -9.08
N ILE A 88 3.83 14.01 -9.74
CA ILE A 88 3.27 13.62 -11.04
C ILE A 88 2.87 12.15 -11.01
N THR A 89 2.06 11.73 -11.97
CA THR A 89 1.75 10.31 -12.16
C THR A 89 3.02 9.54 -12.48
N TRP A 90 3.13 8.33 -11.92
CA TRP A 90 4.20 7.42 -12.29
C TRP A 90 3.94 6.86 -13.68
N ASP A 91 4.96 6.93 -14.52
CA ASP A 91 5.15 6.14 -15.73
C ASP A 91 6.66 5.91 -15.91
N ASP A 92 7.04 5.06 -16.86
CA ASP A 92 8.44 4.70 -17.09
C ASP A 92 9.32 5.91 -17.45
N ASP A 93 8.76 6.88 -18.19
CA ASP A 93 9.50 8.07 -18.62
C ASP A 93 9.70 9.05 -17.46
N ASN A 94 8.68 9.28 -16.65
CA ASN A 94 8.75 10.12 -15.46
C ASN A 94 9.71 9.52 -14.42
N GLU A 95 9.75 8.19 -14.24
CA GLU A 95 10.75 7.56 -13.37
C GLU A 95 12.16 7.74 -13.93
N ARG A 96 12.36 7.53 -15.24
CA ARG A 96 13.66 7.73 -15.90
C ARG A 96 14.15 9.17 -15.74
N ILE A 97 13.30 10.16 -15.97
CA ILE A 97 13.61 11.59 -15.82
C ILE A 97 13.96 11.90 -14.36
N SER A 98 13.15 11.43 -13.40
CA SER A 98 13.39 11.65 -11.97
C SER A 98 14.71 11.03 -11.51
N ARG A 99 15.04 9.83 -12.01
CA ARG A 99 16.31 9.17 -11.75
C ARG A 99 17.50 9.96 -12.31
N GLN A 100 17.37 10.50 -13.51
CA GLN A 100 18.39 11.35 -14.12
C GLN A 100 18.60 12.63 -13.31
N GLN A 101 17.53 13.31 -12.90
CA GLN A 101 17.59 14.51 -12.06
C GLN A 101 18.32 14.24 -10.73
N VAL A 102 18.10 13.08 -10.10
CA VAL A 102 18.84 12.70 -8.88
C VAL A 102 20.30 12.39 -9.18
N THR A 103 20.59 11.73 -10.29
CA THR A 103 21.96 11.41 -10.70
C THR A 103 22.78 12.68 -10.96
N GLU A 104 22.19 13.65 -11.63
CA GLU A 104 22.79 14.94 -11.98
C GLU A 104 22.84 15.93 -10.81
N GLY A 105 22.16 15.64 -9.69
CA GLY A 105 22.13 16.51 -8.51
C GLY A 105 21.14 17.68 -8.61
N VAL A 106 20.26 17.68 -9.62
CA VAL A 106 19.14 18.61 -9.73
C VAL A 106 18.10 18.33 -8.64
N ALA A 107 17.86 17.05 -8.38
CA ALA A 107 17.02 16.57 -7.30
C ALA A 107 17.84 15.84 -6.24
N ARG A 108 17.44 15.95 -4.97
CA ARG A 108 18.08 15.20 -3.88
C ARG A 108 17.52 13.78 -3.72
N ALA A 109 16.27 13.58 -4.12
CA ALA A 109 15.56 12.31 -4.05
C ALA A 109 14.31 12.34 -4.95
N TYR A 110 13.81 11.16 -5.28
CA TYR A 110 12.41 10.99 -5.69
C TYR A 110 11.76 9.84 -4.92
N TYR A 111 10.43 9.85 -4.82
CA TYR A 111 9.65 8.89 -4.05
C TYR A 111 8.54 8.30 -4.92
N LYS A 112 8.35 6.98 -4.84
CA LYS A 112 7.25 6.27 -5.52
C LYS A 112 6.22 5.82 -4.49
N PHE A 113 4.95 6.10 -4.72
CA PHE A 113 3.86 5.75 -3.78
C PHE A 113 2.51 5.58 -4.49
N ASN A 114 1.60 4.81 -3.90
CA ASN A 114 0.20 4.70 -4.36
C ASN A 114 -0.66 5.79 -3.70
N THR A 115 -0.54 5.95 -2.38
CA THR A 115 -1.08 7.07 -1.62
C THR A 115 0.04 7.73 -0.83
N ALA A 116 0.00 9.06 -0.68
CA ALA A 116 1.00 9.78 0.11
C ALA A 116 0.73 9.65 1.62
N ARG A 117 -0.55 9.59 2.00
CA ARG A 117 -0.99 9.52 3.40
C ARG A 117 -1.50 8.12 3.67
N ARG A 118 -0.97 7.51 4.72
CA ARG A 118 -1.34 6.17 5.12
C ARG A 118 -2.81 6.12 5.52
N PHE A 119 -3.52 5.12 5.03
CA PHE A 119 -4.91 4.92 5.45
C PHE A 119 -4.98 4.49 6.92
N SER A 120 -6.05 4.86 7.61
CA SER A 120 -6.27 4.45 9.01
C SER A 120 -7.43 3.47 9.06
N CYS A 121 -7.12 2.20 9.30
CA CYS A 121 -8.14 1.22 9.66
C CYS A 121 -8.61 1.50 11.09
N CYS A 122 -9.60 0.75 11.59
CA CYS A 122 -10.07 0.97 12.95
C CYS A 122 -8.96 0.80 13.98
N ASN A 123 -8.95 1.70 14.96
CA ASN A 123 -7.98 1.78 16.05
C ASN A 123 -6.53 2.05 15.60
N ASP A 124 -6.29 2.22 14.30
CA ASP A 124 -5.02 2.75 13.83
C ASP A 124 -4.92 4.24 14.17
N PRO A 125 -3.72 4.74 14.47
CA PRO A 125 -3.48 6.17 14.54
C PRO A 125 -3.67 6.83 13.17
N ASN A 126 -4.11 8.09 13.18
CA ASN A 126 -4.14 8.96 12.01
C ASN A 126 -2.76 9.02 11.33
N TYR A 127 -2.76 9.31 10.03
CA TYR A 127 -1.55 9.29 9.20
C TYR A 127 -0.42 10.17 9.75
N ASP A 128 -0.74 11.32 10.34
CA ASP A 128 0.19 12.32 10.88
C ASP A 128 0.67 12.02 12.30
N ALA A 129 -0.01 11.14 13.02
CA ALA A 129 0.37 10.66 14.34
C ALA A 129 1.30 9.42 14.28
N ARG A 130 1.58 8.91 13.07
CA ARG A 130 2.45 7.74 12.87
C ARG A 130 3.93 8.13 12.85
N PRO A 131 4.83 7.26 13.32
CA PRO A 131 6.28 7.55 13.38
C PRO A 131 6.93 7.68 12.00
N ASP A 132 6.30 7.17 10.94
CA ASP A 132 6.79 7.25 9.56
C ASP A 132 6.31 8.49 8.81
N TRP A 133 5.51 9.36 9.45
CA TRP A 133 5.06 10.62 8.87
C TRP A 133 6.21 11.61 8.76
N ASP A 134 6.49 12.05 7.54
CA ASP A 134 7.40 13.15 7.27
C ASP A 134 6.57 14.38 6.87
N ALA A 135 6.40 15.31 7.82
CA ALA A 135 5.65 16.55 7.60
C ALA A 135 6.29 17.46 6.54
N ASN A 136 7.61 17.39 6.38
CA ASN A 136 8.29 18.17 5.35
C ASN A 136 7.95 17.62 3.98
N LEU A 137 7.89 16.31 3.81
CA LEU A 137 7.53 15.66 2.54
C LEU A 137 6.02 15.61 2.31
N GLY A 138 5.22 15.59 3.38
CA GLY A 138 3.79 15.33 3.31
C GLY A 138 3.47 13.87 2.99
N ILE A 139 4.34 12.94 3.39
CA ILE A 139 4.23 11.52 3.06
C ILE A 139 4.49 10.63 4.28
N ASN A 140 3.78 9.50 4.39
CA ASN A 140 4.18 8.40 5.26
C ASN A 140 5.28 7.58 4.56
N THR A 141 6.51 7.70 5.03
CA THR A 141 7.69 7.11 4.39
C THR A 141 7.67 5.58 4.38
N GLY A 142 6.95 4.93 5.31
CA GLY A 142 6.81 3.47 5.37
C GLY A 142 5.97 2.86 4.25
N ILE A 143 5.22 3.67 3.50
CA ILE A 143 4.39 3.23 2.36
C ILE A 143 4.88 3.79 1.01
N ALA A 144 6.11 4.29 0.98
CA ALA A 144 6.77 4.78 -0.22
C ALA A 144 8.05 4.00 -0.50
N ILE A 145 8.52 4.05 -1.74
CA ILE A 145 9.89 3.68 -2.11
C ILE A 145 10.67 4.98 -2.29
N ALA A 146 11.71 5.18 -1.49
CA ALA A 146 12.59 6.33 -1.58
C ALA A 146 13.80 6.01 -2.47
N CYS A 147 13.99 6.80 -3.52
CA CYS A 147 15.10 6.67 -4.45
C CYS A 147 16.08 7.85 -4.29
N LYS A 148 17.32 7.55 -3.92
CA LYS A 148 18.35 8.54 -3.59
C LYS A 148 19.67 8.21 -4.28
N LYS A 149 20.49 9.25 -4.51
CA LYS A 149 21.82 9.08 -5.09
C LYS A 149 22.71 8.24 -4.15
N SER A 150 23.41 7.26 -4.72
CA SER A 150 24.41 6.44 -4.05
C SER A 150 25.58 6.22 -5.01
N GLY A 151 26.73 6.80 -4.70
CA GLY A 151 27.87 6.83 -5.63
C GLY A 151 27.51 7.51 -6.96
N SER A 152 27.73 6.80 -8.06
CA SER A 152 27.38 7.24 -9.43
C SER A 152 25.96 6.87 -9.85
N GLY A 153 25.19 6.17 -9.02
CA GLY A 153 23.85 5.67 -9.34
C GLY A 153 22.77 6.12 -8.37
N VAL A 154 21.60 5.48 -8.48
CA VAL A 154 20.44 5.69 -7.62
C VAL A 154 20.01 4.36 -7.01
N ILE A 155 19.87 4.34 -5.68
CA ILE A 155 19.33 3.20 -4.93
C ILE A 155 17.92 3.55 -4.47
N CYS A 156 17.00 2.60 -4.61
CA CYS A 156 15.61 2.69 -4.20
C CYS A 156 15.31 1.70 -3.06
N GLN A 157 14.68 2.16 -1.97
CA GLN A 157 14.35 1.36 -0.78
C GLN A 157 12.91 1.66 -0.31
#